data_AF-A0A7C1J0F8-F1
#
_entry.id   AF-A0A7C1J0F8-F1
#
_cell.length_a   1.000
_cell.length_b   1.000
_cell.length_c   1.000
_cell.angle_alpha   90.00
_cell.angle_beta   90.00
_cell.angle_gamma   90.00
#
_symmetry.space_group_name_H-M   'P 1'
#
loop_
_entity.id
_entity.type
_entity.pdbx_description
1 polymer ?
#
loop_
_entity_poly.entity_id
_entity_poly.type
_entity_poly.pdbx_seq_one_letter_code
_entity_poly.pdbx_strand_id
1 'polypeptide(L)'
;MRSALILFLGILAFSASVGAKGADQAFFSSEPLLLRGLAEYKSLSFAESHQVAEQMQAPLEGAEKGRVSTLKAVGLSVLLPGSGHWYLGSRNRAKLFFGIEATGWTSFAGFLWYSNLREKDYQNYAVVHAGADPAGKEEQFWRSLTFYENRDEYNKIGRVTNLANPFYPETPFYNWQWDLPESMQAYREMRNSSKTAHRRAIFTLALLGVERLVAAADAYRLAKRINSKASSGELEVYFEPSASGGRLVLARSF
;
A
#
# COMPACT_ATOMS: atom_id res chain seq x y z
N MET A 1 18.00 2.54 -6.30
CA MET A 1 17.03 1.42 -6.28
C MET A 1 17.02 0.66 -4.97
N ARG A 2 18.18 0.32 -4.39
CA ARG A 2 18.26 -0.25 -3.03
C ARG A 2 17.41 0.54 -2.03
N SER A 3 17.56 1.87 -2.01
CA SER A 3 16.84 2.77 -1.08
C SER A 3 15.32 2.88 -1.29
N ALA A 4 14.82 2.68 -2.51
CA ALA A 4 13.38 2.80 -2.82
C ALA A 4 12.60 1.52 -2.53
N LEU A 5 13.22 0.36 -2.75
CA LEU A 5 12.67 -0.95 -2.42
C LEU A 5 12.65 -1.17 -0.89
N ILE A 6 13.69 -0.67 -0.23
CA ILE A 6 13.83 -0.54 1.22
C ILE A 6 12.63 0.25 1.80
N LEU A 7 12.43 1.50 1.38
CA LEU A 7 11.28 2.31 1.82
C LEU A 7 9.91 1.62 1.64
N PHE A 8 9.74 0.83 0.57
CA PHE A 8 8.48 0.12 0.27
C PHE A 8 8.22 -1.07 1.21
N LEU A 9 9.26 -1.84 1.56
CA LEU A 9 9.17 -2.98 2.49
C LEU A 9 8.95 -2.53 3.95
N GLY A 10 9.48 -1.36 4.34
CA GLY A 10 9.23 -0.77 5.66
C GLY A 10 7.78 -0.38 5.90
N ILE A 11 7.09 0.06 4.85
CA ILE A 11 5.66 0.42 4.90
C ILE A 11 4.77 -0.83 5.01
N LEU A 12 5.20 -1.97 4.44
CA LEU A 12 4.49 -3.25 4.51
C LEU A 12 4.66 -3.95 5.87
N ALA A 13 5.85 -3.94 6.47
CA ALA A 13 6.10 -4.52 7.80
C ALA A 13 5.28 -3.83 8.91
N PHE A 14 5.00 -2.53 8.76
CA PHE A 14 4.12 -1.79 9.68
C PHE A 14 2.63 -2.19 9.59
N SER A 15 2.19 -2.75 8.45
CA SER A 15 0.80 -3.23 8.30
C SER A 15 0.59 -4.64 8.87
N ALA A 16 1.65 -5.43 9.04
CA ALA A 16 1.57 -6.84 9.46
C ALA A 16 1.60 -7.06 10.98
N SER A 17 1.94 -6.06 11.81
CA SER A 17 1.92 -6.21 13.29
C SER A 17 0.52 -6.07 13.91
N VAL A 18 -0.52 -5.85 13.09
CA VAL A 18 -1.91 -5.76 13.53
C VAL A 18 -2.54 -7.15 13.49
N GLY A 19 -2.32 -7.94 14.55
CA GLY A 19 -2.86 -9.30 14.59
C GLY A 19 -2.63 -10.10 15.86
N ALA A 20 -2.31 -9.48 17.01
CA ALA A 20 -2.23 -10.20 18.28
C ALA A 20 -2.92 -9.41 19.39
N LYS A 21 -3.82 -10.09 20.10
CA LYS A 21 -4.60 -9.59 21.23
C LYS A 21 -3.73 -8.82 22.24
N GLY A 22 -4.19 -7.63 22.64
CA GLY A 22 -3.72 -6.97 23.86
C GLY A 22 -2.89 -5.69 23.71
N ALA A 23 -3.07 -4.91 22.64
CA ALA A 23 -2.39 -3.61 22.47
C ALA A 23 -3.38 -2.43 22.45
N ASP A 24 -4.37 -2.46 23.34
CA ASP A 24 -5.11 -1.24 23.68
C ASP A 24 -4.25 -0.41 24.64
N GLN A 25 -4.18 0.88 24.38
CA GLN A 25 -3.51 1.95 25.17
C GLN A 25 -2.06 2.34 24.80
N ALA A 26 -1.21 1.48 24.22
CA ALA A 26 0.16 1.89 23.85
C ALA A 26 0.33 2.32 22.37
N PHE A 27 -0.61 1.97 21.48
CA PHE A 27 -0.51 2.21 20.03
C PHE A 27 -0.92 3.63 19.59
N PHE A 28 -1.64 4.37 20.43
CA PHE A 28 -2.40 5.56 20.01
C PHE A 28 -1.93 6.91 20.60
N SER A 29 -0.86 6.93 21.41
CA SER A 29 -0.33 8.17 21.99
C SER A 29 1.14 8.38 21.65
N SER A 30 1.42 9.50 20.98
CA SER A 30 2.71 10.19 20.77
C SER A 30 3.50 9.96 19.45
N GLU A 31 3.81 11.12 18.84
CA GLU A 31 4.62 11.42 17.64
C GLU A 31 4.18 10.83 16.29
N PRO A 32 4.47 11.49 15.15
CA PRO A 32 4.27 10.89 13.84
C PRO A 32 5.14 9.63 13.72
N LEU A 33 4.52 8.48 14.01
CA LEU A 33 5.04 7.11 13.93
C LEU A 33 5.75 6.76 12.61
N LEU A 34 5.58 7.58 11.56
CA LEU A 34 6.41 7.53 10.36
C LEU A 34 7.89 7.83 10.65
N LEU A 35 8.23 8.81 11.48
CA LEU A 35 9.63 9.19 11.74
C LEU A 35 10.35 8.19 12.65
N ARG A 36 9.66 7.62 13.65
CA ARG A 36 10.17 6.50 14.45
C ARG A 36 10.25 5.21 13.65
N GLY A 37 9.21 4.89 12.88
CA GLY A 37 9.21 3.77 11.95
C GLY A 37 10.37 3.85 10.96
N LEU A 38 10.63 5.02 10.36
CA LEU A 38 11.79 5.25 9.48
C LEU A 38 13.15 5.14 10.19
N ALA A 39 13.24 5.48 11.47
CA ALA A 39 14.47 5.38 12.27
C ALA A 39 14.78 3.93 12.69
N GLU A 40 13.77 3.19 13.15
CA GLU A 40 13.89 1.78 13.56
C GLU A 40 14.07 0.85 12.35
N TYR A 41 13.39 1.16 11.23
CA TYR A 41 13.53 0.57 9.91
C TYR A 41 14.97 0.57 9.35
N LYS A 42 15.76 1.58 9.70
CA LYS A 42 17.16 1.72 9.24
C LYS A 42 18.06 0.59 9.77
N SER A 43 17.67 -0.06 10.86
CA SER A 43 18.45 -1.11 11.53
C SER A 43 18.04 -2.54 11.15
N LEU A 44 16.73 -2.79 11.02
CA LEU A 44 16.18 -4.10 10.62
C LEU A 44 16.26 -4.36 9.10
N SER A 45 16.17 -3.33 8.25
CA SER A 45 16.14 -3.50 6.80
C SER A 45 17.47 -3.89 6.16
N PHE A 46 18.61 -3.68 6.82
CA PHE A 46 19.90 -3.92 6.19
C PHE A 46 20.13 -5.42 5.93
N ALA A 47 19.89 -6.29 6.91
CA ALA A 47 20.10 -7.73 6.75
C ALA A 47 19.07 -8.38 5.80
N GLU A 48 17.79 -8.03 5.92
CA GLU A 48 16.71 -8.60 5.09
C GLU A 48 16.73 -8.07 3.65
N SER A 49 17.08 -6.79 3.44
CA SER A 49 17.23 -6.24 2.07
C SER A 49 18.37 -6.86 1.30
N HIS A 50 19.42 -7.33 1.99
CA HIS A 50 20.51 -8.07 1.37
C HIS A 50 20.05 -9.46 0.92
N GLN A 51 19.33 -10.21 1.75
CA GLN A 51 18.78 -11.53 1.38
C GLN A 51 17.76 -11.46 0.25
N VAL A 52 16.86 -10.47 0.27
CA VAL A 52 15.88 -10.26 -0.82
C VAL A 52 16.58 -9.82 -2.11
N ALA A 53 17.59 -8.94 -2.04
CA ALA A 53 18.37 -8.53 -3.20
C ALA A 53 19.16 -9.70 -3.82
N GLU A 54 19.65 -10.62 -2.98
CA GLU A 54 20.34 -11.84 -3.37
C GLU A 54 19.36 -12.83 -4.05
N GLN A 55 18.15 -13.02 -3.50
CA GLN A 55 17.08 -13.77 -4.16
C GLN A 55 16.64 -13.14 -5.50
N MET A 56 16.68 -11.82 -5.64
CA MET A 56 16.42 -11.13 -6.92
C MET A 56 17.56 -11.30 -7.93
N GLN A 57 18.77 -11.66 -7.48
CA GLN A 57 19.94 -11.91 -8.33
C GLN A 57 20.13 -13.39 -8.70
N ALA A 58 19.30 -14.28 -8.14
CA ALA A 58 19.35 -15.71 -8.45
C ALA A 58 19.33 -15.98 -9.96
N PRO A 59 20.16 -16.93 -10.45
CA PRO A 59 20.19 -17.33 -11.85
C PRO A 59 18.80 -17.74 -12.36
N LEU A 60 18.53 -17.45 -13.63
CA LEU A 60 17.27 -17.82 -14.28
C LEU A 60 17.25 -19.35 -14.45
N GLU A 61 16.44 -20.05 -13.66
CA GLU A 61 16.12 -21.45 -13.95
C GLU A 61 15.26 -21.51 -15.22
N GLY A 62 15.80 -22.11 -16.28
CA GLY A 62 15.01 -22.54 -17.45
C GLY A 62 14.90 -21.58 -18.62
N ALA A 63 15.87 -20.70 -18.87
CA ALA A 63 15.90 -19.86 -20.07
C ALA A 63 16.43 -20.61 -21.31
N GLU A 64 15.82 -21.74 -21.68
CA GLU A 64 15.83 -22.16 -23.08
C GLU A 64 14.65 -21.45 -23.78
N LYS A 65 14.97 -20.49 -24.66
CA LYS A 65 14.20 -20.06 -25.86
C LYS A 65 14.34 -18.56 -26.12
N GLY A 66 15.05 -18.22 -27.20
CA GLY A 66 14.81 -17.06 -28.06
C GLY A 66 14.68 -15.68 -27.41
N ARG A 67 14.37 -14.66 -28.23
CA ARG A 67 14.09 -13.32 -27.71
C ARG A 67 12.71 -13.28 -27.05
N VAL A 68 12.60 -12.62 -25.90
CA VAL A 68 11.34 -12.42 -25.17
C VAL A 68 10.73 -11.05 -25.49
N SER A 69 9.39 -10.96 -25.46
CA SER A 69 8.69 -9.69 -25.72
C SER A 69 8.71 -8.79 -24.49
N THR A 70 9.48 -7.71 -24.57
CA THR A 70 9.57 -6.69 -23.52
C THR A 70 8.21 -6.00 -23.29
N LEU A 71 7.49 -5.65 -24.36
CA LEU A 71 6.20 -4.98 -24.24
C LEU A 71 5.17 -5.88 -23.54
N LYS A 72 5.16 -7.18 -23.87
CA LYS A 72 4.30 -8.16 -23.20
C LYS A 72 4.63 -8.26 -21.71
N ALA A 73 5.91 -8.35 -21.36
CA ALA A 73 6.33 -8.41 -19.95
C ALA A 73 5.89 -7.17 -19.16
N VAL A 74 6.07 -5.97 -19.74
CA VAL A 74 5.64 -4.72 -19.11
C VAL A 74 4.13 -4.64 -18.96
N GLY A 75 3.37 -4.91 -20.04
CA GLY A 75 1.91 -4.85 -20.01
C GLY A 75 1.31 -5.82 -18.99
N LEU A 76 1.84 -7.04 -18.90
CA LEU A 76 1.45 -8.00 -17.87
C LEU A 76 1.72 -7.44 -16.46
N SER A 77 2.92 -6.92 -16.17
CA SER A 77 3.23 -6.34 -14.86
C SER A 77 2.39 -5.12 -14.48
N VAL A 78 1.92 -4.32 -15.45
CA VAL A 78 1.00 -3.20 -15.18
C VAL A 78 -0.39 -3.70 -14.78
N LEU A 79 -0.90 -4.73 -15.48
CA LEU A 79 -2.21 -5.31 -15.20
C LEU A 79 -2.23 -6.05 -13.86
N LEU A 80 -1.25 -6.93 -13.68
CA LEU A 80 -1.06 -7.70 -12.46
C LEU A 80 0.44 -7.80 -12.15
N PRO A 81 0.92 -7.04 -11.16
CA PRO A 81 2.30 -7.07 -10.72
C PRO A 81 2.78 -8.51 -10.45
N GLY A 82 3.97 -8.85 -10.96
CA GLY A 82 4.53 -10.21 -10.88
C GLY A 82 4.21 -11.10 -12.09
N SER A 83 3.14 -10.84 -12.84
CA SER A 83 2.80 -11.66 -14.01
C SER A 83 3.79 -11.49 -15.17
N GLY A 84 4.36 -10.30 -15.37
CA GLY A 84 5.46 -10.08 -16.32
C GLY A 84 6.72 -10.85 -15.93
N HIS A 85 7.04 -10.93 -14.64
CA HIS A 85 8.16 -11.72 -14.14
C HIS A 85 7.94 -13.22 -14.31
N TRP A 86 6.72 -13.68 -14.09
CA TRP A 86 6.32 -15.07 -14.33
C TRP A 86 6.47 -15.44 -15.81
N TYR A 87 6.01 -14.56 -16.71
CA TYR A 87 6.20 -14.70 -18.15
C TYR A 87 7.68 -14.79 -18.54
N LEU A 88 8.55 -14.01 -17.89
CA LEU A 88 10.00 -14.02 -18.10
C LEU A 88 10.73 -15.19 -17.39
N GLY A 89 10.01 -16.12 -16.77
CA GLY A 89 10.57 -17.28 -16.07
C GLY A 89 11.11 -16.98 -14.66
N SER A 90 11.06 -15.73 -14.19
CA SER A 90 11.56 -15.35 -12.87
C SER A 90 10.51 -15.59 -11.78
N ARG A 91 10.42 -16.85 -11.32
CA ARG A 91 9.43 -17.31 -10.33
C ARG A 91 9.53 -16.59 -8.99
N ASN A 92 10.74 -16.38 -8.48
CA ASN A 92 10.93 -15.73 -7.17
C ASN A 92 10.45 -14.27 -7.19
N ARG A 93 10.79 -13.52 -8.25
CA ARG A 93 10.30 -12.14 -8.42
C ARG A 93 8.79 -12.09 -8.61
N ALA A 94 8.24 -13.03 -9.38
CA ALA A 94 6.80 -13.12 -9.56
C ALA A 94 6.06 -13.35 -8.23
N LYS A 95 6.50 -14.32 -7.42
CA LYS A 95 5.93 -14.61 -6.10
C LYS A 95 6.00 -13.39 -5.17
N LEU A 96 7.12 -12.66 -5.17
CA LEU A 96 7.28 -11.44 -4.38
C LEU A 96 6.22 -10.38 -4.73
N PHE A 97 6.10 -10.01 -6.01
CA PHE A 97 5.14 -9.00 -6.44
C PHE A 97 3.68 -9.46 -6.23
N PHE A 98 3.35 -10.73 -6.49
CA PHE A 98 2.03 -11.27 -6.17
C PHE A 98 1.72 -11.20 -4.66
N GLY A 99 2.69 -11.49 -3.80
CA GLY A 99 2.53 -11.39 -2.35
C GLY A 99 2.29 -9.95 -1.88
N ILE A 100 3.02 -8.99 -2.44
CA ILE A 100 2.84 -7.57 -2.17
C ILE A 100 1.45 -7.11 -2.62
N GLU A 101 1.03 -7.46 -3.84
CA GLU A 101 -0.29 -7.12 -4.39
C GLU A 101 -1.42 -7.71 -3.52
N ALA A 102 -1.33 -8.99 -3.13
CA ALA A 102 -2.31 -9.64 -2.27
C ALA A 102 -2.40 -8.97 -0.89
N THR A 103 -1.24 -8.61 -0.30
CA THR A 103 -1.18 -7.90 0.98
C THR A 103 -1.82 -6.51 0.86
N GLY A 104 -1.50 -5.76 -0.20
CA GLY A 104 -2.05 -4.42 -0.42
C GLY A 104 -3.58 -4.43 -0.57
N TRP A 105 -4.15 -5.35 -1.36
CA TRP A 105 -5.60 -5.48 -1.46
C TRP A 105 -6.26 -5.91 -0.15
N THR A 106 -5.62 -6.81 0.59
CA THR A 106 -6.10 -7.24 1.92
C THR A 106 -6.13 -6.06 2.89
N SER A 107 -5.06 -5.27 2.95
CA SER A 107 -5.00 -4.06 3.79
C SER A 107 -6.04 -3.03 3.38
N PHE A 108 -6.21 -2.78 2.07
CA PHE A 108 -7.22 -1.86 1.57
C PHE A 108 -8.63 -2.26 2.02
N ALA A 109 -9.00 -3.53 1.80
CA ALA A 109 -10.30 -4.06 2.21
C ALA A 109 -10.49 -3.99 3.73
N GLY A 110 -9.47 -4.34 4.51
CA GLY A 110 -9.49 -4.28 5.96
C GLY A 110 -9.69 -2.85 6.49
N PHE A 111 -8.97 -1.87 5.94
CA PHE A 111 -9.13 -0.47 6.34
C PHE A 111 -10.49 0.11 5.96
N LEU A 112 -11.04 -0.22 4.79
CA LEU A 112 -12.39 0.19 4.40
C LEU A 112 -13.45 -0.42 5.34
N TRP A 113 -13.34 -1.71 5.61
CA TRP A 113 -14.26 -2.40 6.51
C TRP A 113 -14.23 -1.79 7.91
N TYR A 114 -13.04 -1.59 8.49
CA TYR A 114 -12.87 -0.98 9.80
C TYR A 114 -13.38 0.48 9.83
N SER A 115 -13.11 1.26 8.77
CA SER A 115 -13.66 2.61 8.63
C SER A 115 -15.19 2.64 8.74
N ASN A 116 -15.86 1.73 8.01
CA ASN A 116 -17.32 1.64 7.97
C ASN A 116 -17.91 1.14 9.28
N LEU A 117 -17.23 0.23 9.97
CA LEU A 117 -17.63 -0.23 11.30
C LEU A 117 -17.58 0.93 12.30
N ARG A 118 -16.44 1.62 12.39
CA ARG A 118 -16.27 2.78 13.27
C ARG A 118 -17.18 3.94 12.91
N GLU A 119 -17.57 4.04 11.64
CA GLU A 119 -18.56 5.02 11.21
C GLU A 119 -19.92 4.78 11.86
N LYS A 120 -20.41 3.55 11.81
CA LYS A 120 -21.64 3.15 12.48
C LYS A 120 -21.53 3.33 14.00
N ASP A 121 -20.39 2.99 14.59
CA ASP A 121 -20.17 3.14 16.03
C ASP A 121 -20.35 4.59 16.48
N TYR A 122 -19.67 5.56 15.83
CA TYR A 122 -19.78 6.96 16.25
C TYR A 122 -21.20 7.52 16.00
N GLN A 123 -21.87 7.11 14.92
CA GLN A 123 -23.23 7.55 14.62
C GLN A 123 -24.21 7.04 15.67
N ASN A 124 -24.19 5.73 15.97
CA ASN A 124 -25.02 5.13 17.01
C ASN A 124 -24.73 5.73 18.39
N TYR A 125 -23.45 6.01 18.69
CA TYR A 125 -23.06 6.65 19.93
C TYR A 125 -23.68 8.05 20.08
N ALA A 126 -23.67 8.84 19.00
CA ALA A 126 -24.33 10.15 18.97
C ALA A 126 -25.86 10.07 19.10
N VAL A 127 -26.50 9.01 18.61
CA VAL A 127 -27.94 8.79 18.84
C VAL A 127 -28.20 8.65 20.34
N VAL A 128 -27.40 7.84 21.04
CA VAL A 128 -27.59 7.55 22.47
C VAL A 128 -27.22 8.73 23.37
N HIS A 129 -26.07 9.37 23.12
CA HIS A 129 -25.49 10.37 24.02
C HIS A 129 -25.74 11.82 23.60
N ALA A 130 -26.20 12.04 22.37
CA ALA A 130 -26.53 13.38 21.87
C ALA A 130 -27.97 13.52 21.36
N GLY A 131 -28.75 12.43 21.33
CA GLY A 131 -30.10 12.43 20.76
C GLY A 131 -30.14 12.72 19.26
N ALA A 132 -29.03 12.52 18.55
CA ALA A 132 -28.95 12.82 17.13
C ALA A 132 -29.83 11.88 16.30
N ASP A 133 -30.54 12.41 15.30
CA ASP A 133 -31.30 11.59 14.36
C ASP A 133 -30.34 10.90 13.36
N PRO A 134 -30.35 9.57 13.22
CA PRO A 134 -29.46 8.85 12.30
C PRO A 134 -29.87 8.97 10.82
N ALA A 135 -31.10 9.40 10.51
CA ALA A 135 -31.64 9.32 9.17
C ALA A 135 -31.11 10.42 8.23
N GLY A 136 -30.61 10.01 7.07
CA GLY A 136 -30.35 10.89 5.92
C GLY A 136 -29.35 12.02 6.17
N LYS A 137 -28.45 11.86 7.15
CA LYS A 137 -27.46 12.90 7.49
C LYS A 137 -26.27 12.88 6.57
N GLU A 138 -25.87 14.06 6.12
CA GLU A 138 -24.61 14.25 5.42
C GLU A 138 -23.41 14.20 6.37
N GLU A 139 -22.23 13.91 5.83
CA GLU A 139 -20.96 13.89 6.57
C GLU A 139 -20.68 15.19 7.33
N GLN A 140 -21.14 16.34 6.81
CA GLN A 140 -20.95 17.63 7.47
C GLN A 140 -21.71 17.72 8.80
N PHE A 141 -22.90 17.10 8.92
CA PHE A 141 -23.65 17.05 10.18
C PHE A 141 -22.86 16.30 11.24
N TRP A 142 -22.43 15.07 10.94
CA TRP A 142 -21.60 14.26 11.84
C TRP A 142 -20.27 14.94 12.19
N ARG A 143 -19.70 15.70 11.26
CA ARG A 143 -18.52 16.52 11.53
C ARG A 143 -18.82 17.63 12.52
N SER A 144 -19.96 18.32 12.43
CA SER A 144 -20.33 19.38 13.37
C SER A 144 -20.40 18.88 14.82
N LEU A 145 -20.92 17.67 15.04
CA LEU A 145 -20.96 17.03 16.36
C LEU A 145 -19.56 16.84 16.98
N THR A 146 -18.49 16.89 16.18
CA THR A 146 -17.09 16.82 16.64
C THR A 146 -16.65 18.13 17.30
N PHE A 147 -17.30 19.27 17.03
CA PHE A 147 -16.80 20.59 17.40
C PHE A 147 -17.73 21.40 18.31
N TYR A 148 -19.03 21.09 18.32
CA TYR A 148 -20.03 21.87 19.04
C TYR A 148 -20.86 20.97 19.98
N GLU A 149 -21.09 21.44 21.20
CA GLU A 149 -21.84 20.74 22.25
C GLU A 149 -23.29 20.50 21.82
N ASN A 150 -23.86 21.46 21.08
CA ASN A 150 -25.24 21.39 20.62
C ASN A 150 -25.47 22.18 19.32
N ARG A 151 -26.66 21.99 18.76
CA ARG A 151 -27.12 22.59 17.52
C ARG A 151 -27.11 24.13 17.55
N ASP A 152 -27.53 24.72 18.65
CA ASP A 152 -27.66 26.17 18.79
C ASP A 152 -26.28 26.85 18.84
N GLU A 153 -25.33 26.22 19.53
CA GLU A 153 -23.94 26.65 19.54
C GLU A 153 -23.34 26.63 18.13
N TYR A 154 -23.54 25.53 17.38
CA TYR A 154 -23.12 25.44 15.98
C TYR A 154 -23.73 26.55 15.13
N ASN A 155 -25.03 26.84 15.25
CA ASN A 155 -25.67 27.89 14.47
C ASN A 155 -25.18 29.29 14.85
N LYS A 156 -24.89 29.52 16.13
CA LYS A 156 -24.40 30.80 16.65
C LYS A 156 -22.96 31.08 16.22
N ILE A 157 -22.08 30.07 16.28
CA ILE A 157 -20.64 30.25 16.08
C ILE A 157 -20.20 29.80 14.67
N GLY A 158 -20.71 28.67 14.20
CA GLY A 158 -20.27 28.03 12.96
C GLY A 158 -20.41 28.91 11.72
N ARG A 159 -21.45 29.75 11.64
CA ARG A 159 -21.67 30.67 10.52
C ARG A 159 -20.89 31.99 10.64
N VAL A 160 -20.41 32.33 11.84
CA VAL A 160 -19.48 33.46 12.03
C VAL A 160 -18.11 33.13 11.44
N THR A 161 -17.66 31.89 11.62
CA THR A 161 -16.35 31.43 11.10
C THR A 161 -16.40 31.09 9.62
N ASN A 162 -17.51 30.53 9.12
CA ASN A 162 -17.68 30.21 7.71
C ASN A 162 -19.15 30.35 7.28
N LEU A 163 -19.43 31.37 6.46
CA LEU A 163 -20.79 31.67 5.98
C LEU A 163 -21.41 30.55 5.12
N ALA A 164 -20.59 29.66 4.54
CA ALA A 164 -21.05 28.53 3.74
C ALA A 164 -21.54 27.33 4.58
N ASN A 165 -21.36 27.37 5.91
CA ASN A 165 -21.87 26.31 6.77
C ASN A 165 -23.40 26.26 6.73
N PRO A 166 -24.01 25.06 6.58
CA PRO A 166 -25.46 24.93 6.55
C PRO A 166 -26.05 25.40 7.88
N PHE A 167 -27.22 26.04 7.82
CA PHE A 167 -28.01 26.38 9.01
C PHE A 167 -28.93 25.21 9.35
N TYR A 168 -28.94 24.81 10.62
CA TYR A 168 -29.78 23.71 11.09
C TYR A 168 -31.03 24.24 11.82
N PRO A 169 -32.25 24.06 11.30
CA PRO A 169 -33.46 24.55 11.95
C PRO A 169 -33.81 23.78 13.22
N GLU A 170 -34.64 24.38 14.08
CA GLU A 170 -35.06 23.79 15.37
C GLU A 170 -36.09 22.70 15.14
N THR A 171 -35.59 21.52 14.80
CA THR A 171 -36.39 20.36 14.44
C THR A 171 -35.75 19.13 15.07
N PRO A 172 -36.53 18.11 15.48
CA PRO A 172 -35.97 16.85 15.99
C PRO A 172 -34.95 16.25 15.03
N PHE A 173 -35.18 16.39 13.72
CA PHE A 173 -34.27 15.91 12.69
C PHE A 173 -32.85 16.48 12.84
N TYR A 174 -32.66 17.79 12.98
CA TYR A 174 -31.31 18.37 13.06
C TYR A 174 -30.80 18.59 14.49
N ASN A 175 -31.56 18.20 15.50
CA ASN A 175 -31.19 18.47 16.88
C ASN A 175 -30.08 17.54 17.37
N TRP A 176 -29.18 18.06 18.18
CA TRP A 176 -28.29 17.27 19.05
C TRP A 176 -27.91 18.10 20.27
N GLN A 177 -27.65 17.42 21.38
CA GLN A 177 -27.16 17.99 22.61
C GLN A 177 -26.37 16.91 23.34
N TRP A 178 -25.04 17.05 23.40
CA TRP A 178 -24.21 16.12 24.17
C TRP A 178 -24.61 16.14 25.65
N ASP A 179 -24.72 14.95 26.23
CA ASP A 179 -25.03 14.75 27.65
C ASP A 179 -23.87 15.15 28.57
N LEU A 180 -22.65 14.78 28.19
CA LEU A 180 -21.41 14.99 28.93
C LEU A 180 -20.27 15.38 27.96
N PRO A 181 -19.32 16.25 28.39
CA PRO A 181 -18.11 16.54 27.61
C PRO A 181 -17.30 15.28 27.25
N GLU A 182 -17.26 14.29 28.15
CA GLU A 182 -16.59 13.01 27.95
C GLU A 182 -17.21 12.20 26.81
N SER A 183 -18.54 12.24 26.67
CA SER A 183 -19.24 11.57 25.56
C SER A 183 -18.86 12.20 24.21
N MET A 184 -18.81 13.53 24.16
CA MET A 184 -18.36 14.23 22.97
C MET A 184 -16.91 13.84 22.63
N GLN A 185 -16.02 13.75 23.61
CA GLN A 185 -14.64 13.33 23.40
C GLN A 185 -14.54 11.89 22.87
N ALA A 186 -15.29 10.94 23.46
CA ALA A 186 -15.34 9.57 22.98
C ALA A 186 -15.84 9.50 21.52
N TYR A 187 -16.88 10.27 21.18
CA TYR A 187 -17.35 10.41 19.80
C TYR A 187 -16.26 10.91 18.84
N ARG A 188 -15.52 11.96 19.24
CA ARG A 188 -14.41 12.51 18.44
C ARG A 188 -13.36 11.43 18.16
N GLU A 189 -13.00 10.62 19.15
CA GLU A 189 -12.02 9.54 19.00
C GLU A 189 -12.51 8.44 18.06
N MET A 190 -13.76 7.99 18.20
CA MET A 190 -14.37 7.02 17.30
C MET A 190 -14.39 7.55 15.85
N ARG A 191 -14.85 8.77 15.64
CA ARG A 191 -14.87 9.40 14.32
C ARG A 191 -13.47 9.58 13.74
N ASN A 192 -12.50 10.03 14.54
CA ASN A 192 -11.10 10.16 14.11
C ASN A 192 -10.50 8.81 13.70
N SER A 193 -10.83 7.73 14.41
CA SER A 193 -10.39 6.38 14.06
C SER A 193 -11.00 5.92 12.73
N SER A 194 -12.29 6.15 12.49
CA SER A 194 -12.98 5.88 11.22
C SER A 194 -12.32 6.64 10.06
N LYS A 195 -12.19 7.97 10.17
CA LYS A 195 -11.61 8.79 9.09
C LYS A 195 -10.13 8.50 8.86
N THR A 196 -9.40 8.10 9.88
CA THR A 196 -8.00 7.66 9.72
C THR A 196 -7.91 6.34 8.96
N ALA A 197 -8.77 5.37 9.26
CA ALA A 197 -8.84 4.12 8.52
C ALA A 197 -9.22 4.34 7.04
N HIS A 198 -10.23 5.16 6.77
CA HIS A 198 -10.60 5.53 5.41
C HIS A 198 -9.41 6.12 4.63
N ARG A 199 -8.70 7.06 5.25
CA ARG A 199 -7.53 7.71 4.64
C ARG A 199 -6.39 6.72 4.40
N ARG A 200 -6.16 5.77 5.32
CA ARG A 200 -5.20 4.66 5.13
C ARG A 200 -5.59 3.79 3.93
N ALA A 201 -6.87 3.48 3.75
CA ALA A 201 -7.35 2.73 2.57
C ALA A 201 -6.99 3.46 1.25
N ILE A 202 -7.26 4.77 1.18
CA ILE A 202 -6.91 5.57 -0.01
C ILE A 202 -5.39 5.58 -0.25
N PHE A 203 -4.58 5.72 0.81
CA PHE A 203 -3.12 5.63 0.67
C PHE A 203 -2.66 4.25 0.20
N THR A 204 -3.26 3.17 0.66
CA THR A 204 -2.96 1.82 0.18
C THR A 204 -3.25 1.67 -1.31
N LEU A 205 -4.37 2.22 -1.81
CA LEU A 205 -4.64 2.25 -3.26
C LEU A 205 -3.57 3.02 -4.03
N ALA A 206 -3.11 4.17 -3.52
CA ALA A 206 -2.04 4.92 -4.15
C ALA A 206 -0.73 4.12 -4.20
N LEU A 207 -0.40 3.40 -3.11
CA LEU A 207 0.76 2.51 -3.05
C LEU A 207 0.67 1.34 -4.04
N LEU A 208 -0.51 0.72 -4.20
CA LEU A 208 -0.78 -0.30 -5.23
C LEU A 208 -0.56 0.25 -6.65
N GLY A 209 -0.86 1.53 -6.88
CA GLY A 209 -0.55 2.22 -8.14
C GLY A 209 0.95 2.39 -8.38
N VAL A 210 1.70 2.83 -7.35
CA VAL A 210 3.17 2.95 -7.42
C VAL A 210 3.83 1.60 -7.63
N GLU A 211 3.33 0.57 -6.97
CA GLU A 211 3.82 -0.81 -7.07
C GLU A 211 3.78 -1.30 -8.53
N ARG A 212 2.70 -1.04 -9.27
CA ARG A 212 2.58 -1.40 -10.69
C ARG A 212 3.67 -0.76 -11.54
N LEU A 213 4.03 0.49 -11.28
CA LEU A 213 5.11 1.19 -11.97
C LEU A 213 6.47 0.54 -11.66
N VAL A 214 6.70 0.14 -10.41
CA VAL A 214 7.92 -0.55 -9.99
C VAL A 214 8.02 -1.93 -10.65
N ALA A 215 6.93 -2.70 -10.64
CA ALA A 215 6.86 -4.02 -11.25
C ALA A 215 7.07 -3.96 -12.77
N ALA A 216 6.47 -2.98 -13.45
CA ALA A 216 6.65 -2.72 -14.88
C ALA A 216 8.11 -2.37 -15.21
N ALA A 217 8.72 -1.46 -14.45
CA ALA A 217 10.11 -1.05 -14.64
C ALA A 217 11.09 -2.21 -14.40
N ASP A 218 10.84 -3.05 -13.39
CA ASP A 218 11.67 -4.23 -13.13
C ASP A 218 11.52 -5.29 -14.24
N ALA A 219 10.29 -5.57 -14.68
CA ALA A 219 10.03 -6.50 -15.79
C ALA A 219 10.68 -6.02 -17.10
N TYR A 220 10.63 -4.72 -17.40
CA TYR A 220 11.34 -4.11 -18.53
C TYR A 220 12.85 -4.41 -18.48
N ARG A 221 13.48 -4.14 -17.33
CA ARG A 221 14.92 -4.36 -17.14
C ARG A 221 15.29 -5.84 -17.25
N LEU A 222 14.46 -6.71 -16.69
CA LEU A 222 14.67 -8.16 -16.75
C LEU A 222 14.57 -8.67 -18.19
N ALA A 223 13.54 -8.27 -18.94
CA ALA A 223 13.39 -8.61 -20.35
C ALA A 223 14.58 -8.12 -21.19
N LYS A 224 15.07 -6.90 -20.96
CA LYS A 224 16.26 -6.37 -21.64
C LYS A 224 17.51 -7.22 -21.35
N ARG A 225 17.72 -7.66 -20.10
CA ARG A 225 18.85 -8.53 -19.72
C ARG A 225 18.77 -9.91 -20.36
N ILE A 226 17.57 -10.49 -20.43
CA ILE A 226 17.35 -11.78 -21.10
C ILE A 226 17.68 -11.64 -22.59
N ASN A 227 17.15 -10.61 -23.25
CA ASN A 227 17.40 -10.35 -24.66
C ASN A 227 18.88 -10.02 -24.96
N SER A 228 19.59 -9.35 -24.05
CA SER A 228 21.03 -9.10 -24.25
C SER A 228 21.86 -10.36 -24.14
N LYS A 229 21.55 -11.26 -23.19
CA LYS A 229 22.23 -12.56 -23.06
C LYS A 229 21.96 -13.47 -24.26
N ALA A 230 20.72 -13.51 -24.73
CA ALA A 230 20.37 -14.22 -25.96
C ALA A 230 21.08 -13.64 -27.20
N SER A 231 21.41 -12.35 -27.21
CA SER A 231 22.15 -11.72 -28.32
C SER A 231 23.67 -11.94 -28.23
N SER A 232 24.22 -12.31 -27.07
CA SER A 232 25.67 -12.47 -26.90
C SER A 232 26.20 -13.80 -27.43
N GLY A 233 25.40 -14.88 -27.48
CA GLY A 233 25.85 -16.22 -27.88
C GLY A 233 26.93 -16.78 -26.95
N GLU A 234 27.04 -18.11 -26.81
CA GLU A 234 28.23 -18.70 -26.22
C GLU A 234 29.34 -18.68 -27.27
N LEU A 235 30.48 -18.09 -26.91
CA LEU A 235 31.71 -18.20 -27.69
C LEU A 235 32.33 -19.54 -27.32
N GLU A 236 32.16 -20.53 -28.20
CA GLU A 236 32.87 -21.79 -28.08
C GLU A 236 34.21 -21.67 -28.79
N VAL A 237 35.28 -21.99 -28.06
CA VAL A 237 36.62 -22.13 -28.62
C VAL A 237 36.95 -23.61 -28.64
N TYR A 238 37.07 -24.19 -29.83
CA TYR A 238 37.51 -25.58 -29.98
C TYR A 238 38.69 -25.69 -30.94
N PHE A 239 39.52 -26.68 -30.69
CA PHE A 239 40.68 -26.98 -31.53
C PHE A 239 40.29 -28.04 -32.57
N GLU A 240 40.52 -27.73 -33.83
CA GLU A 240 40.24 -28.59 -34.97
C GLU A 240 41.59 -29.13 -35.50
N PRO A 241 41.97 -30.39 -35.20
CA PRO A 241 43.22 -30.96 -35.68
C PRO A 241 43.17 -31.26 -37.20
N SER A 242 44.26 -30.99 -37.91
CA SER A 242 44.43 -31.32 -39.34
C SER A 242 45.83 -31.90 -39.60
N ALA A 243 45.96 -32.69 -40.67
CA ALA A 243 47.20 -33.36 -41.07
C ALA A 243 48.38 -32.41 -41.31
N SER A 244 48.11 -31.14 -41.58
CA SER A 244 49.10 -30.07 -41.78
C SER A 244 49.34 -29.18 -40.54
N GLY A 245 48.80 -29.57 -39.37
CA GLY A 245 48.73 -28.74 -38.16
C GLY A 245 47.30 -28.31 -37.85
N GLY A 246 46.95 -28.13 -36.58
CA GLY A 246 45.58 -27.82 -36.17
C GLY A 246 45.26 -26.31 -36.13
N ARG A 247 43.97 -25.99 -36.13
CA ARG A 247 43.45 -24.61 -36.10
C ARG A 247 42.56 -24.41 -34.87
N LEU A 248 42.68 -23.24 -34.24
CA LEU A 248 41.71 -22.77 -33.25
C LEU A 248 40.50 -22.17 -33.97
N VAL A 249 39.31 -22.69 -33.67
CA VAL A 249 38.04 -22.20 -34.20
C VAL A 249 37.29 -21.47 -33.09
N LEU A 250 36.90 -20.24 -33.39
CA LEU A 250 35.94 -19.47 -32.60
C LEU A 250 34.58 -19.63 -33.25
N ALA A 251 33.71 -20.42 -32.62
CA ALA A 251 32.33 -20.56 -33.03
C ALA A 251 31.43 -19.76 -32.09
N ARG A 252 30.34 -19.23 -32.65
CA ARG A 252 29.30 -18.55 -31.88
C ARG A 252 28.02 -19.33 -32.09
N SER A 253 27.53 -19.97 -31.03
CA SER A 253 26.20 -20.57 -31.07
C SER A 253 25.14 -19.46 -30.97
N PHE A 254 24.13 -19.53 -31.84
CA PHE A 254 23.00 -18.60 -31.88
C PHE A 254 21.72 -19.32 -31.47
#